data_AF-A0A929SDG7-F1
#
_entry.id   AF-A0A929SDG7-F1
#
_cell.length_a   1.000
_cell.length_b   1.000
_cell.length_c   1.000
_cell.angle_alpha   90.00
_cell.angle_beta   90.00
_cell.angle_gamma   90.00
#
_symmetry.space_group_name_H-M   'P 1'
#
loop_
_entity.id
_entity.type
_entity.pdbx_description
1 polymer ?
#
loop_
_entity_poly.entity_id
_entity_poly.type
_entity_poly.pdbx_seq_one_letter_code
_entity_poly.pdbx_strand_id
1 'polypeptide(L)'
;MDIRELDSFFDYQLTFEEDPVEILEEIIALAKKYLPEEQIPEIYHAYYFTKAAHSGVKRLSGEPYIVHPLKATLFLMELKPDLASIQSCIMHDIIEDTEITREQIIQEFGQEVGEICEG
;
A
#
# COMPACT_ATOMS: atom_id res chain seq x y z
N MET A 1 -31.02 8.02 2.62
CA MET A 1 -29.80 7.19 2.58
C MET A 1 -29.96 6.19 3.70
N ASP A 2 -30.25 4.92 3.36
CA ASP A 2 -30.55 3.87 4.35
C ASP A 2 -29.23 3.36 4.92
N ILE A 3 -29.12 3.30 6.25
CA ILE A 3 -27.98 2.75 6.99
C ILE A 3 -27.71 1.28 6.62
N ARG A 4 -28.70 0.57 6.09
CA ARG A 4 -28.57 -0.81 5.60
C ARG A 4 -27.82 -0.92 4.25
N GLU A 5 -27.79 0.15 3.45
CA GLU A 5 -26.96 0.17 2.23
C GLU A 5 -25.47 0.37 2.59
N LEU A 6 -25.20 1.13 3.65
CA LEU A 6 -23.87 1.29 4.23
C LEU A 6 -23.37 -0.02 4.84
N ASP A 7 -24.23 -0.75 5.56
CA ASP A 7 -23.88 -2.08 6.09
C ASP A 7 -23.63 -3.08 4.96
N SER A 8 -24.36 -3.03 3.84
CA SER A 8 -24.07 -3.90 2.67
C SER A 8 -22.80 -3.50 1.92
N PHE A 9 -22.44 -2.21 1.93
CA PHE A 9 -21.19 -1.69 1.36
C PHE A 9 -19.99 -2.12 2.21
N PHE A 10 -20.15 -2.15 3.54
CA PHE A 10 -19.17 -2.67 4.48
C PHE A 10 -19.09 -4.21 4.46
N ASP A 11 -20.22 -4.91 4.36
CA ASP A 11 -20.28 -6.38 4.26
C ASP A 11 -19.70 -6.90 2.93
N TYR A 12 -19.81 -6.15 1.83
CA TYR A 12 -19.17 -6.52 0.55
C TYR A 12 -17.64 -6.49 0.65
N GLN A 13 -17.07 -5.66 1.53
CA GLN A 13 -15.62 -5.65 1.78
C GLN A 13 -15.13 -6.81 2.65
N LEU A 14 -16.03 -7.63 3.21
CA LEU A 14 -15.72 -8.67 4.20
C LEU A 14 -15.65 -10.10 3.63
N THR A 15 -15.84 -10.31 2.32
CA THR A 15 -15.96 -11.67 1.75
C THR A 15 -15.01 -12.07 0.61
N PHE A 16 -13.89 -11.38 0.42
CA PHE A 16 -12.82 -11.90 -0.44
C PHE A 16 -11.49 -11.83 0.30
N GLU A 17 -10.86 -12.98 0.53
CA GLU A 17 -9.40 -13.05 0.68
C GLU A 17 -8.82 -12.58 -0.65
N GLU A 18 -8.73 -11.26 -0.85
CA GLU A 18 -8.20 -10.69 -2.08
C GLU A 18 -6.70 -10.97 -2.14
N ASP A 19 -6.26 -11.57 -3.26
CA ASP A 19 -4.85 -11.86 -3.48
C ASP A 19 -4.10 -10.51 -3.56
N PRO A 20 -3.13 -10.24 -2.68
CA PRO A 20 -2.37 -9.00 -2.71
C PRO A 20 -1.64 -8.77 -4.05
N VAL A 21 -1.38 -9.83 -4.82
CA VAL A 21 -0.81 -9.69 -6.17
C VAL A 21 -1.84 -9.10 -7.13
N GLU A 22 -3.11 -9.50 -7.05
CA GLU A 22 -4.16 -8.95 -7.92
C GLU A 22 -4.38 -7.46 -7.67
N ILE A 23 -4.41 -7.04 -6.39
CA ILE A 23 -4.54 -5.62 -6.02
C ILE A 23 -3.33 -4.81 -6.53
N LEU A 24 -2.12 -5.37 -6.40
CA LEU A 24 -0.90 -4.73 -6.91
C LEU A 24 -0.97 -4.54 -8.42
N GLU A 25 -1.35 -5.56 -9.17
CA GLU A 25 -1.47 -5.47 -10.64
C GLU A 25 -2.50 -4.41 -11.06
N GLU A 26 -3.59 -4.23 -10.30
CA GLU A 26 -4.54 -3.15 -10.53
C GLU A 26 -3.91 -1.77 -10.31
N ILE A 27 -3.19 -1.56 -9.20
CA ILE A 27 -2.45 -0.32 -8.93
C ILE A 27 -1.47 -0.04 -10.07
N ILE A 28 -0.73 -1.04 -10.53
CA ILE A 28 0.23 -0.92 -11.64
C ILE A 28 -0.49 -0.56 -12.95
N ALA A 29 -1.62 -1.18 -13.23
CA ALA A 29 -2.42 -0.89 -14.42
C ALA A 29 -2.96 0.55 -14.40
N LEU A 30 -3.32 1.09 -13.23
CA LEU A 30 -3.72 2.48 -13.05
C LEU A 30 -2.54 3.44 -13.18
N ALA A 31 -1.41 3.13 -12.53
CA ALA A 31 -0.18 3.91 -12.57
C ALA A 31 0.35 4.09 -13.99
N LYS A 32 0.37 3.00 -14.79
CA LYS A 32 0.80 3.01 -16.20
C LYS A 32 0.01 3.96 -17.10
N LYS A 33 -1.18 4.42 -16.68
CA LYS A 33 -1.98 5.37 -17.46
C LYS A 33 -1.43 6.79 -17.40
N TYR A 34 -0.59 7.12 -16.43
CA TYR A 34 -0.13 8.50 -16.23
C TYR A 34 1.31 8.65 -15.72
N LEU A 35 1.92 7.61 -15.13
CA LEU A 35 3.34 7.63 -14.76
C LEU A 35 4.24 7.16 -15.91
N PRO A 36 5.49 7.64 -15.99
CA PRO A 36 6.52 7.10 -16.86
C PRO A 36 6.75 5.60 -16.62
N GLU A 37 7.01 4.84 -17.70
CA GLU A 37 7.23 3.39 -17.62
C GLU A 37 8.44 3.02 -16.73
N GLU A 38 9.47 3.87 -16.71
CA GLU A 38 10.66 3.74 -15.87
C GLU A 38 10.36 3.83 -14.35
N GLN A 39 9.22 4.41 -13.96
CA GLN A 39 8.81 4.51 -12.55
C GLN A 39 8.01 3.30 -12.07
N ILE A 40 7.49 2.47 -12.98
CA ILE A 40 6.67 1.31 -12.62
C ILE A 40 7.43 0.28 -11.77
N PRO A 41 8.71 -0.05 -12.03
CA PRO A 41 9.48 -0.95 -11.17
C PRO A 41 9.56 -0.50 -9.71
N GLU A 42 9.53 0.82 -9.46
CA GLU A 42 9.65 1.40 -8.12
C GLU A 42 8.41 1.14 -7.24
N ILE A 43 7.25 0.89 -7.85
CA ILE A 43 6.02 0.50 -7.14
C ILE A 43 6.13 -0.96 -6.67
N TYR A 44 6.64 -1.86 -7.53
CA TYR A 44 6.93 -3.24 -7.13
C TYR A 44 7.94 -3.28 -5.99
N HIS A 45 8.96 -2.42 -6.06
CA HIS A 45 9.97 -2.33 -5.02
C HIS A 45 9.36 -2.00 -3.65
N ALA A 46 8.50 -0.97 -3.57
CA ALA A 46 7.78 -0.63 -2.34
C ALA A 46 6.91 -1.80 -1.83
N TYR A 47 6.23 -2.52 -2.72
CA TYR A 47 5.46 -3.72 -2.35
C TYR A 47 6.33 -4.81 -1.72
N TYR A 48 7.44 -5.19 -2.37
CA TYR A 48 8.31 -6.25 -1.86
C TYR A 48 9.01 -5.85 -0.56
N PHE A 49 9.42 -4.58 -0.45
CA PHE A 49 10.00 -4.03 0.77
C PHE A 49 9.02 -4.13 1.95
N THR A 50 7.78 -3.65 1.75
CA THR A 50 6.72 -3.73 2.76
C THR A 50 6.39 -5.16 3.14
N LYS A 51 6.26 -6.04 2.14
CA LYS A 51 5.99 -7.47 2.37
C LYS A 51 7.11 -8.15 3.16
N ALA A 52 8.36 -7.82 2.86
CA ALA A 52 9.52 -8.35 3.57
C ALA A 52 9.57 -7.86 5.02
N ALA A 53 9.34 -6.56 5.25
CA ALA A 53 9.30 -5.96 6.59
C ALA A 53 8.28 -6.65 7.50
N HIS A 54 7.11 -7.01 6.96
CA HIS A 54 6.03 -7.67 7.70
C HIS A 54 6.12 -9.21 7.75
N SER A 55 7.08 -9.84 7.05
CA SER A 55 7.19 -11.31 6.96
C SER A 55 7.48 -12.00 8.31
N GLY A 56 7.98 -11.26 9.30
CA GLY A 56 8.21 -11.72 10.68
C GLY A 56 7.09 -11.41 11.66
N VAL A 57 6.11 -10.58 11.29
CA VAL A 57 5.04 -10.10 12.17
C VAL A 57 3.75 -10.84 11.84
N LYS A 58 3.28 -11.70 12.75
CA LYS A 58 1.97 -12.36 12.60
C LYS A 58 0.88 -11.44 13.13
N ARG A 59 -0.05 -11.00 12.27
CA ARG A 59 -1.31 -10.38 12.71
C ARG A 59 -2.09 -11.37 13.57
N LEU A 60 -2.77 -10.86 14.60
CA LEU A 60 -3.69 -11.66 15.43
C LEU A 60 -4.85 -12.25 14.61
N SER A 61 -5.20 -11.64 13.47
CA SER A 61 -6.26 -12.09 12.55
C SER A 61 -5.83 -13.18 11.55
N GLY A 62 -4.53 -13.38 11.31
CA GLY A 62 -4.02 -14.36 10.33
C GLY A 62 -3.94 -13.88 8.87
N GLU A 63 -4.45 -12.69 8.55
CA GLU A 63 -4.39 -12.11 7.19
C GLU A 63 -3.01 -11.53 6.85
N PRO A 64 -2.59 -11.53 5.57
CA PRO A 64 -1.37 -10.85 5.14
C PRO A 64 -1.46 -9.35 5.41
N TYR A 65 -0.49 -8.83 6.15
CA TYR A 65 -0.42 -7.41 6.50
C TYR A 65 -0.55 -6.47 5.29
N ILE A 66 0.05 -6.87 4.16
CA ILE A 66 0.19 -6.09 2.94
C ILE A 66 -1.15 -5.74 2.24
N VAL A 67 -2.24 -6.45 2.53
CA VAL A 67 -3.54 -6.19 1.88
C VAL A 67 -4.09 -4.82 2.26
N HIS A 68 -3.95 -4.40 3.52
CA HIS A 68 -4.46 -3.11 4.01
C HIS A 68 -3.80 -1.92 3.29
N PRO A 69 -2.45 -1.80 3.26
CA PRO A 69 -1.79 -0.71 2.53
C PRO A 69 -2.10 -0.69 1.04
N LEU A 70 -2.25 -1.86 0.40
CA LEU A 70 -2.60 -1.94 -1.02
C LEU A 70 -4.02 -1.44 -1.30
N LYS A 71 -5.00 -1.78 -0.46
CA LYS A 71 -6.36 -1.25 -0.58
C LYS A 71 -6.40 0.27 -0.40
N ALA A 72 -5.70 0.80 0.60
CA ALA A 72 -5.56 2.23 0.80
C ALA A 72 -4.94 2.91 -0.44
N THR A 73 -3.90 2.31 -1.00
CA THR A 73 -3.24 2.79 -2.22
C THR A 73 -4.21 2.77 -3.41
N LEU A 74 -5.02 1.73 -3.57
CA LEU A 74 -5.99 1.64 -4.66
C LEU A 74 -7.03 2.78 -4.61
N PHE A 75 -7.51 3.13 -3.42
CA PHE A 75 -8.37 4.32 -3.24
C PHE A 75 -7.63 5.61 -3.60
N LEU A 76 -6.36 5.73 -3.20
CA LEU A 76 -5.53 6.89 -3.54
C LEU A 76 -5.35 7.06 -5.06
N MET A 77 -5.33 5.98 -5.83
CA MET A 77 -5.14 6.03 -7.29
C MET A 77 -6.19 6.86 -8.03
N GLU A 78 -7.37 7.09 -7.46
CA GLU A 78 -8.39 8.00 -8.03
C GLU A 78 -7.87 9.44 -8.20
N LEU A 79 -6.93 9.86 -7.35
CA LEU A 79 -6.33 11.20 -7.37
C LEU A 79 -5.14 11.32 -8.32
N LYS A 80 -4.71 10.22 -8.97
CA LYS A 80 -3.48 10.13 -9.77
C LYS A 80 -2.24 10.63 -9.00
N PRO A 81 -1.94 10.03 -7.83
CA PRO A 81 -0.80 10.39 -7.00
C PRO A 81 0.52 10.24 -7.76
N ASP A 82 1.52 11.03 -7.40
CA ASP A 82 2.88 10.79 -7.88
C ASP A 82 3.48 9.50 -7.29
N LEU A 83 4.65 9.11 -7.80
CA LEU A 83 5.32 7.89 -7.37
C LEU A 83 5.60 7.90 -5.85
N ALA A 84 6.08 9.02 -5.31
CA ALA A 84 6.42 9.14 -3.89
C ALA A 84 5.18 8.92 -3.00
N SER A 85 4.03 9.48 -3.37
CA SER A 85 2.77 9.27 -2.66
C SER A 85 2.29 7.82 -2.72
N ILE A 86 2.44 7.14 -3.87
CA ILE A 86 2.10 5.70 -4.00
C ILE A 86 3.00 4.86 -3.09
N GLN A 87 4.32 5.07 -3.16
CA GLN A 87 5.29 4.34 -2.35
C GLN A 87 5.02 4.55 -0.85
N SER A 88 4.78 5.80 -0.46
CA SER A 88 4.48 6.15 0.94
C SER A 88 3.18 5.52 1.41
N CYS A 89 2.13 5.47 0.59
CA CYS A 89 0.87 4.83 0.94
C CYS A 89 1.00 3.31 1.11
N ILE A 90 1.80 2.65 0.25
CA ILE A 90 2.12 1.22 0.40
C ILE A 90 2.89 0.96 1.70
N MET A 91 3.73 1.90 2.13
CA MET A 91 4.64 1.75 3.27
C MET A 91 4.18 2.42 4.57
N HIS A 92 2.99 3.04 4.60
CA HIS A 92 2.62 4.00 5.65
C HIS A 92 2.74 3.46 7.08
N ASP A 93 2.44 2.19 7.30
CA ASP A 93 2.50 1.59 8.64
C ASP A 93 3.86 0.93 8.98
N ILE A 94 4.84 0.92 8.07
CA ILE A 94 6.11 0.20 8.26
C ILE A 94 6.86 0.67 9.51
N ILE A 95 6.90 1.98 9.75
CA ILE A 95 7.61 2.56 10.91
C ILE A 95 6.91 2.21 12.22
N GLU A 96 5.58 2.12 12.21
CA GLU A 96 4.79 1.83 13.41
C GLU A 96 4.79 0.33 13.77
N ASP A 97 4.73 -0.55 12.76
CA ASP A 97 4.48 -1.98 12.94
C ASP A 97 5.72 -2.87 12.75
N THR A 98 6.87 -2.30 12.41
CA THR A 98 8.12 -3.06 12.19
C THR A 98 9.34 -2.37 12.81
N GLU A 99 10.50 -3.03 12.78
CA GLU A 99 11.79 -2.47 13.25
C GLU A 99 12.46 -1.55 12.21
N ILE A 100 11.81 -1.32 11.06
CA ILE A 100 12.35 -0.46 10.01
C ILE A 100 12.28 1.00 10.45
N THR A 101 13.42 1.69 10.40
CA THR A 101 13.50 3.10 10.75
C THR A 101 13.29 4.02 9.54
N ARG A 102 12.92 5.27 9.82
CA ARG A 102 12.85 6.35 8.83
C ARG A 102 14.14 6.48 8.01
N GLU A 103 15.30 6.39 8.65
CA GLU A 103 16.60 6.49 7.97
C GLU A 103 16.77 5.40 6.92
N GLN A 104 16.29 4.18 7.20
CA GLN A 104 16.33 3.08 6.24
C GLN A 104 15.41 3.35 5.05
N ILE A 105 14.21 3.90 5.29
CA ILE A 105 13.29 4.30 4.21
C ILE A 105 13.91 5.41 3.36
N ILE A 106 14.57 6.39 3.96
CA ILE A 106 15.24 7.47 3.21
C ILE A 106 16.39 6.94 2.36
N GLN A 107 17.15 5.99 2.87
CA GLN A 107 18.25 5.38 2.12
C GLN A 107 17.75 4.61 0.90
N GLU A 108 16.59 3.96 1.01
CA GLU A 108 16.06 3.07 -0.03
C GLU A 108 15.14 3.79 -1.03
N PHE A 109 14.31 4.72 -0.56
CA PHE A 109 13.25 5.37 -1.35
C PHE A 109 13.42 6.90 -1.48
N GLY A 110 14.40 7.48 -0.78
CA GLY A 110 14.66 8.91 -0.79
C GLY A 110 13.95 9.69 0.30
N GLN A 111 14.36 10.96 0.43
CA GLN A 111 13.95 11.81 1.54
C GLN A 111 12.45 12.10 1.59
N GLU A 112 11.84 12.35 0.42
CA GLU A 112 10.41 12.67 0.32
C GLU A 112 9.53 11.55 0.86
N VAL A 113 9.80 10.31 0.48
CA VAL A 113 9.04 9.14 0.94
C VAL A 113 9.22 8.91 2.45
N GLY A 114 10.44 9.05 2.95
CA GLY A 114 10.70 8.92 4.38
C GLY A 114 10.04 10.01 5.23
N GLU A 115 9.86 11.22 4.71
CA GLU A 115 9.13 12.30 5.38
C GLU A 115 7.62 12.06 5.39
N ILE A 116 7.05 11.51 4.31
CA ILE A 116 5.61 11.19 4.25
C ILE A 116 5.27 10.02 5.18
N CYS A 117 6.13 8.99 5.27
CA CYS A 117 5.88 7.83 6.13
C CYS A 117 6.00 8.12 7.65
N GLU A 118 6.66 9.21 8.06
CA GLU A 118 6.77 9.61 9.48
C GLU A 118 5.60 10.48 9.95
N GLY A 119 4.88 11.10 9.01
CA GLY A 119 3.95 12.22 9.25
C GLY A 119 2.56 11.84 9.75
#